data_AF-A0A8J8IRZ7-F1
#
_entry.id   AF-A0A8J8IRZ7-F1
#
_cell.length_a   1.000
_cell.length_b   1.000
_cell.length_c   1.000
_cell.angle_alpha   90.00
_cell.angle_beta   90.00
_cell.angle_gamma   90.00
#
_symmetry.space_group_name_H-M   'P 1'
#
loop_
_entity.id
_entity.type
_entity.pdbx_description
1 polymer ?
#
loop_
_entity_poly.entity_id
_entity_poly.type
_entity_poly.pdbx_seq_one_letter_code
_entity_poly.pdbx_strand_id
1 'polypeptide(L)'
;MKRLLALITLGVLILGVVASGCIGGGTETSEKASPTSSATQTELKKATLKIFHAGSLSEPLKDVGEAFKEYVKENLGYDVEIQAEASGSVMAVRKVTDLHKTADIVAVADYTLIPQLLVPNYTDFYVLFATNEIVIAFTDKSKYADEINSDNWYEILARPDVKFGFSDPNQDPCGYRSVMVMKLADIYYGKQIFETLVEKNTNIYAEGNHVIAPKEIQVKSDKVVIRPKETDLTGLVESGSLDYYFIYKSVAMQHHLKFIELPKEINLKDFTLADYYGQVSITLGSTGKTIKAKPIVYGVTVLKDAPNRELALQYLRFMLGEKGKEIFAENYQDFIWPPVAFGNVPDEIKDEVKIEG
;
A
#
# COMPACT_ATOMS: atom_id res chain seq x y z
N MET A 1 -19.53 36.31 40.14
CA MET A 1 -20.49 36.33 41.28
C MET A 1 -21.75 35.60 40.85
N LYS A 2 -22.32 34.72 41.72
CA LYS A 2 -23.67 34.07 41.64
C LYS A 2 -23.96 33.26 40.35
N ARG A 3 -24.12 31.92 40.30
CA ARG A 3 -24.84 30.88 41.09
C ARG A 3 -26.37 31.01 41.15
N LEU A 4 -27.05 30.14 40.38
CA LEU A 4 -28.29 29.35 40.61
C LEU A 4 -28.45 28.44 39.35
N LEU A 5 -28.74 27.14 39.33
CA LEU A 5 -29.11 26.08 40.30
C LEU A 5 -30.60 25.96 40.72
N ALA A 6 -31.02 24.71 40.96
CA ALA A 6 -32.28 24.21 41.56
C ALA A 6 -33.58 24.22 40.70
N LEU A 7 -34.50 23.24 40.77
CA LEU A 7 -34.43 21.80 41.13
C LEU A 7 -35.80 21.13 40.81
N ILE A 8 -35.81 19.82 40.46
CA ILE A 8 -36.80 18.76 40.80
C ILE A 8 -38.33 19.07 40.76
N THR A 9 -39.10 18.19 40.09
CA THR A 9 -40.20 17.44 40.75
C THR A 9 -40.53 16.12 40.05
N LEU A 10 -40.83 15.11 40.86
CA LEU A 10 -41.10 13.71 40.52
C LEU A 10 -42.60 13.42 40.72
N GLY A 11 -43.20 12.53 39.93
CA GLY A 11 -44.58 12.09 40.13
C GLY A 11 -44.86 10.69 39.59
N VAL A 12 -45.14 9.74 40.48
CA VAL A 12 -45.53 8.35 40.17
C VAL A 12 -46.81 8.02 40.95
N LEU A 13 -47.83 7.46 40.29
CA LEU A 13 -48.93 6.64 40.84
C LEU A 13 -49.69 6.06 39.61
N ILE A 14 -49.85 4.75 39.34
CA ILE A 14 -50.32 3.55 40.08
C ILE A 14 -51.84 3.26 39.92
N LEU A 15 -52.11 2.10 39.27
CA LEU A 15 -53.27 1.16 39.31
C LEU A 15 -54.74 1.62 39.19
N GLY A 16 -55.59 0.80 38.53
CA GLY A 16 -57.05 0.89 38.72
C GLY A 16 -58.01 0.08 37.81
N VAL A 17 -57.84 -1.24 37.72
CA VAL A 17 -58.75 -2.33 37.23
C VAL A 17 -60.29 -2.05 37.18
N VAL A 18 -61.01 -2.59 36.18
CA VAL A 18 -62.19 -3.53 36.27
C VAL A 18 -62.97 -3.66 34.94
N ALA A 19 -63.54 -4.86 34.69
CA ALA A 19 -64.08 -5.35 33.42
C ALA A 19 -65.61 -5.29 33.27
N SER A 20 -66.09 -5.55 32.04
CA SER A 20 -67.42 -6.08 31.66
C SER A 20 -67.36 -6.46 30.15
N GLY A 21 -67.95 -7.53 29.60
CA GLY A 21 -68.61 -8.71 30.19
C GLY A 21 -69.52 -9.43 29.16
N CYS A 22 -69.39 -10.76 29.01
CA CYS A 22 -70.37 -11.72 28.42
C CYS A 22 -70.79 -11.57 26.93
N ILE A 23 -71.35 -12.56 26.19
CA ILE A 23 -71.42 -14.04 26.24
C ILE A 23 -71.81 -14.56 24.82
N GLY A 24 -71.39 -15.77 24.44
CA GLY A 24 -71.96 -16.58 23.34
C GLY A 24 -71.40 -16.33 21.93
N GLY A 25 -71.32 -17.32 21.03
CA GLY A 25 -71.54 -18.76 21.16
C GLY A 25 -71.65 -19.45 19.79
N GLY A 26 -71.10 -20.66 19.62
CA GLY A 26 -71.44 -21.57 18.50
C GLY A 26 -70.61 -21.45 17.21
N THR A 27 -69.80 -22.49 16.97
CA THR A 27 -69.58 -23.21 15.69
C THR A 27 -68.90 -22.57 14.45
N GLU A 28 -67.90 -23.32 13.97
CA GLU A 28 -67.53 -23.61 12.56
C GLU A 28 -66.59 -22.67 11.76
N THR A 29 -65.32 -23.11 11.74
CA THR A 29 -64.43 -23.30 10.56
C THR A 29 -64.30 -22.20 9.50
N SER A 30 -63.16 -21.49 9.54
CA SER A 30 -62.37 -21.07 8.36
C SER A 30 -60.99 -20.51 8.75
N GLU A 31 -60.00 -21.37 9.00
CA GLU A 31 -58.60 -20.92 9.08
C GLU A 31 -58.06 -20.60 7.68
N LYS A 32 -58.11 -19.31 7.30
CA LYS A 32 -57.24 -18.78 6.26
C LYS A 32 -55.85 -18.54 6.86
N ALA A 33 -54.98 -19.54 6.74
CA ALA A 33 -53.56 -19.37 7.03
C ALA A 33 -52.95 -18.35 6.05
N SER A 34 -52.57 -17.19 6.55
CA SER A 34 -51.68 -16.26 5.84
C SER A 34 -50.31 -16.93 5.61
N PRO A 35 -49.70 -16.82 4.42
CA PRO A 35 -48.36 -17.33 4.21
C PRO A 35 -47.35 -16.40 4.90
N THR A 36 -47.00 -16.72 6.15
CA THR A 36 -45.89 -16.07 6.85
C THR A 36 -44.60 -16.51 6.16
N SER A 37 -44.07 -15.68 5.25
CA SER A 37 -42.78 -15.90 4.61
C SER A 37 -41.67 -15.73 5.64
N SER A 38 -41.33 -16.80 6.36
CA SER A 38 -40.13 -16.87 7.18
C SER A 38 -38.91 -16.90 6.26
N ALA A 39 -38.48 -15.73 5.79
CA ALA A 39 -37.18 -15.57 5.16
C ALA A 39 -36.11 -15.93 6.20
N THR A 40 -35.58 -17.14 6.11
CA THR A 40 -34.46 -17.58 6.95
C THR A 40 -33.26 -16.72 6.59
N GLN A 41 -32.99 -15.68 7.37
CA GLN A 41 -31.75 -14.91 7.24
C GLN A 41 -30.59 -15.86 7.59
N THR A 42 -29.86 -16.32 6.59
CA THR A 42 -28.63 -17.08 6.77
C THR A 42 -27.63 -16.21 7.51
N GLU A 43 -27.25 -16.62 8.72
CA GLU A 43 -26.28 -15.88 9.53
C GLU A 43 -24.91 -15.88 8.84
N LEU A 44 -24.39 -14.69 8.56
CA LEU A 44 -23.12 -14.52 7.84
C LEU A 44 -21.94 -14.93 8.72
N LYS A 45 -20.98 -15.67 8.13
CA LYS A 45 -19.73 -16.04 8.79
C LYS A 45 -18.83 -14.82 8.94
N LYS A 46 -18.57 -14.39 10.17
CA LYS A 46 -17.65 -13.26 10.43
C LYS A 46 -16.20 -13.70 10.31
N ALA A 47 -15.40 -12.91 9.59
CA ALA A 47 -13.96 -13.13 9.42
C ALA A 47 -13.20 -11.80 9.32
N THR A 48 -11.89 -11.83 9.56
CA THR A 48 -11.03 -10.64 9.48
C THR A 48 -9.76 -10.98 8.73
N LEU A 49 -9.52 -10.37 7.56
CA LEU A 49 -8.25 -10.49 6.84
C LEU A 49 -7.28 -9.41 7.27
N LYS A 50 -6.07 -9.81 7.68
CA LYS A 50 -4.97 -8.91 8.05
C LYS A 50 -3.97 -8.80 6.91
N ILE A 51 -3.75 -7.59 6.41
CA ILE A 51 -2.91 -7.33 5.24
C ILE A 51 -1.79 -6.36 5.61
N PHE A 52 -0.54 -6.78 5.51
CA PHE A 52 0.62 -5.87 5.59
C PHE A 52 1.06 -5.49 4.18
N HIS A 53 1.04 -4.21 3.86
CA HIS A 53 1.30 -3.75 2.50
C HIS A 53 2.18 -2.51 2.39
N ALA A 54 2.75 -2.31 1.20
CA ALA A 54 3.45 -1.10 0.79
C ALA A 54 2.56 0.15 0.86
N GLY A 55 3.13 1.32 1.16
CA GLY A 55 2.38 2.59 1.23
C GLY A 55 1.65 2.91 -0.08
N SER A 56 2.33 2.80 -1.21
CA SER A 56 1.77 2.96 -2.57
C SER A 56 0.67 1.97 -2.98
N LEU A 57 0.37 0.94 -2.18
CA LEU A 57 -0.76 0.03 -2.40
C LEU A 57 -2.03 0.43 -1.62
N SER A 58 -2.02 1.54 -0.87
CA SER A 58 -3.11 1.87 0.08
C SER A 58 -4.47 2.06 -0.60
N GLU A 59 -4.57 2.92 -1.60
CA GLU A 59 -5.83 3.14 -2.33
C GLU A 59 -6.31 1.91 -3.12
N PRO A 60 -5.50 1.25 -3.98
CA PRO A 60 -5.98 0.08 -4.72
C PRO A 60 -6.36 -1.10 -3.82
N LEU A 61 -5.65 -1.35 -2.70
CA LEU A 61 -6.03 -2.44 -1.79
C LEU A 61 -7.24 -2.10 -0.89
N LYS A 62 -7.49 -0.81 -0.64
CA LYS A 62 -8.74 -0.35 -0.03
C LYS A 62 -9.91 -0.65 -0.96
N ASP A 63 -9.82 -0.26 -2.22
CA ASP A 63 -10.91 -0.41 -3.20
C ASP A 63 -11.15 -1.89 -3.55
N VAL A 64 -10.09 -2.70 -3.73
CA VAL A 64 -10.18 -4.17 -3.81
C VAL A 64 -10.80 -4.74 -2.53
N GLY A 65 -10.45 -4.20 -1.36
CA GLY A 65 -11.01 -4.61 -0.08
C GLY A 65 -12.48 -4.26 0.11
N GLU A 66 -12.98 -3.21 -0.51
CA GLU A 66 -14.41 -2.85 -0.52
C GLU A 66 -15.18 -3.78 -1.48
N ALA A 67 -14.72 -3.91 -2.72
CA ALA A 67 -15.33 -4.80 -3.72
C ALA A 67 -15.33 -6.29 -3.30
N PHE A 68 -14.26 -6.76 -2.64
CA PHE A 68 -14.18 -8.14 -2.14
C PHE A 68 -15.21 -8.41 -1.04
N LYS A 69 -15.47 -7.46 -0.13
CA LYS A 69 -16.47 -7.62 0.94
C LYS A 69 -17.86 -7.84 0.37
N GLU A 70 -18.23 -7.09 -0.66
CA GLU A 70 -19.51 -7.25 -1.36
C GLU A 70 -19.58 -8.62 -2.02
N TYR A 71 -18.55 -8.98 -2.79
CA TYR A 71 -18.44 -10.29 -3.45
C TYR A 71 -18.62 -11.47 -2.49
N VAL A 72 -17.87 -11.54 -1.38
CA VAL A 72 -17.95 -12.68 -0.45
C VAL A 72 -19.22 -12.71 0.41
N LYS A 73 -19.85 -11.56 0.62
CA LYS A 73 -21.15 -11.47 1.30
C LYS A 73 -22.27 -12.05 0.45
N GLU A 74 -22.27 -11.74 -0.84
CA GLU A 74 -23.29 -12.22 -1.78
C GLU A 74 -23.06 -13.69 -2.19
N ASN A 75 -21.80 -14.08 -2.42
CA ASN A 75 -21.48 -15.37 -3.05
C ASN A 75 -21.02 -16.46 -2.07
N LEU A 76 -20.40 -16.09 -0.94
CA LEU A 76 -19.79 -17.04 0.01
C LEU A 76 -20.43 -17.03 1.41
N GLY A 77 -21.33 -16.07 1.68
CA GLY A 77 -22.01 -15.94 2.98
C GLY A 77 -21.09 -15.45 4.11
N TYR A 78 -20.09 -14.62 3.81
CA TYR A 78 -19.18 -14.02 4.79
C TYR A 78 -19.46 -12.54 5.06
N ASP A 79 -19.21 -12.11 6.30
CA ASP A 79 -19.11 -10.70 6.70
C ASP A 79 -17.65 -10.43 7.06
N VAL A 80 -16.91 -9.77 6.16
CA VAL A 80 -15.44 -9.68 6.23
C VAL A 80 -14.97 -8.28 6.62
N GLU A 81 -14.16 -8.21 7.67
CA GLU A 81 -13.37 -7.03 7.99
C GLU A 81 -12.00 -7.11 7.30
N ILE A 82 -11.54 -6.02 6.68
CA ILE A 82 -10.19 -5.92 6.12
C ILE A 82 -9.38 -4.99 7.03
N GLN A 83 -8.36 -5.54 7.69
CA GLN A 83 -7.42 -4.83 8.55
C GLN A 83 -6.08 -4.67 7.82
N ALA A 84 -5.94 -3.56 7.08
CA ALA A 84 -4.76 -3.24 6.30
C ALA A 84 -3.80 -2.31 7.07
N GLU A 85 -2.50 -2.67 7.19
CA GLU A 85 -1.48 -1.89 7.92
C GLU A 85 -0.34 -1.45 6.96
N ALA A 86 -0.53 -0.28 6.33
CA ALA A 86 0.39 0.32 5.37
C ALA A 86 1.75 0.76 5.98
N SER A 87 2.86 0.28 5.42
CA SER A 87 4.22 0.72 5.76
C SER A 87 5.17 0.61 4.55
N GLY A 88 6.41 1.10 4.69
CA GLY A 88 7.46 0.74 3.73
C GLY A 88 7.59 -0.79 3.63
N SER A 89 7.90 -1.32 2.43
CA SER A 89 7.81 -2.78 2.21
C SER A 89 8.83 -3.60 3.00
N VAL A 90 10.01 -3.03 3.30
CA VAL A 90 11.01 -3.70 4.16
C VAL A 90 10.47 -3.79 5.59
N MET A 91 9.75 -2.76 6.06
CA MET A 91 9.04 -2.84 7.34
C MET A 91 7.87 -3.83 7.27
N ALA A 92 7.12 -3.89 6.17
CA ALA A 92 5.97 -4.80 6.01
C ALA A 92 6.37 -6.29 6.16
N VAL A 93 7.47 -6.70 5.54
CA VAL A 93 8.00 -8.08 5.74
C VAL A 93 8.60 -8.27 7.13
N ARG A 94 9.28 -7.25 7.70
CA ARG A 94 9.90 -7.33 9.03
C ARG A 94 8.90 -7.39 10.18
N LYS A 95 7.67 -6.91 9.99
CA LYS A 95 6.55 -7.18 10.91
C LYS A 95 6.36 -8.69 11.12
N VAL A 96 6.54 -9.49 10.08
CA VAL A 96 6.41 -10.96 10.12
C VAL A 96 7.70 -11.61 10.61
N THR A 97 8.85 -11.27 10.01
CA THR A 97 10.12 -11.95 10.26
C THR A 97 10.74 -11.62 11.62
N ASP A 98 10.73 -10.34 12.01
CA ASP A 98 11.48 -9.83 13.16
C ASP A 98 10.56 -9.57 14.36
N LEU A 99 9.34 -9.09 14.10
CA LEU A 99 8.37 -8.72 15.14
C LEU A 99 7.31 -9.81 15.40
N HIS A 100 7.31 -10.88 14.62
CA HIS A 100 6.39 -12.03 14.71
C HIS A 100 4.90 -11.64 14.76
N LYS A 101 4.53 -10.50 14.15
CA LYS A 101 3.13 -10.12 13.96
C LYS A 101 2.46 -11.06 12.97
N THR A 102 1.29 -11.57 13.34
CA THR A 102 0.42 -12.36 12.47
C THR A 102 -0.25 -11.49 11.40
N ALA A 103 -0.18 -11.92 10.14
CA ALA A 103 -0.96 -11.42 9.02
C ALA A 103 -1.46 -12.60 8.17
N ASP A 104 -2.44 -12.34 7.31
CA ASP A 104 -2.88 -13.30 6.30
C ASP A 104 -2.11 -13.09 4.99
N ILE A 105 -1.97 -11.82 4.58
CA ILE A 105 -1.41 -11.41 3.29
C ILE A 105 -0.26 -10.41 3.49
N VAL A 106 0.79 -10.54 2.68
CA VAL A 106 1.86 -9.53 2.55
C VAL A 106 1.99 -9.08 1.10
N ALA A 107 1.93 -7.77 0.86
CA ALA A 107 2.05 -7.16 -0.48
C ALA A 107 3.12 -6.05 -0.50
N VAL A 108 4.13 -6.20 -1.35
CA VAL A 108 5.34 -5.36 -1.35
C VAL A 108 5.56 -4.64 -2.69
N ALA A 109 6.14 -3.44 -2.66
CA ALA A 109 6.50 -2.68 -3.85
C ALA A 109 7.76 -3.21 -4.56
N ASP A 110 8.54 -4.07 -3.91
CA ASP A 110 9.62 -4.84 -4.53
C ASP A 110 9.40 -6.33 -4.22
N TYR A 111 8.95 -7.08 -5.23
CA TYR A 111 8.66 -8.50 -5.10
C TYR A 111 9.84 -9.31 -4.53
N THR A 112 11.10 -8.88 -4.75
CA THR A 112 12.27 -9.65 -4.32
C THR A 112 12.50 -9.65 -2.81
N LEU A 113 11.80 -8.81 -2.05
CA LEU A 113 11.76 -8.92 -0.59
C LEU A 113 11.09 -10.22 -0.12
N ILE A 114 10.13 -10.77 -0.88
CA ILE A 114 9.45 -12.03 -0.52
C ILE A 114 10.42 -13.23 -0.55
N PRO A 115 11.11 -13.57 -1.67
CA PRO A 115 12.05 -14.69 -1.69
C PRO A 115 13.30 -14.46 -0.84
N GLN A 116 13.67 -13.21 -0.51
CA GLN A 116 14.85 -12.92 0.32
C GLN A 116 14.61 -13.01 1.83
N LEU A 117 13.37 -12.76 2.29
CA LEU A 117 13.06 -12.57 3.71
C LEU A 117 11.89 -13.42 4.22
N LEU A 118 10.92 -13.79 3.37
CA LEU A 118 9.78 -14.62 3.76
C LEU A 118 9.93 -16.10 3.36
N VAL A 119 10.54 -16.40 2.20
CA VAL A 119 10.75 -17.78 1.74
C VAL A 119 11.98 -18.40 2.42
N PRO A 120 11.96 -19.69 2.81
CA PRO A 120 10.84 -20.63 2.78
C PRO A 120 9.99 -20.64 4.06
N ASN A 121 10.36 -19.85 5.06
CA ASN A 121 9.88 -20.00 6.44
C ASN A 121 8.43 -19.55 6.63
N TYR A 122 8.03 -18.45 6.00
CA TYR A 122 6.72 -17.80 6.19
C TYR A 122 5.80 -17.96 4.97
N THR A 123 6.38 -18.20 3.79
CA THR A 123 5.66 -18.56 2.56
C THR A 123 6.53 -19.43 1.66
N ASP A 124 5.91 -20.11 0.72
CA ASP A 124 6.53 -20.93 -0.33
C ASP A 124 6.05 -20.57 -1.74
N PHE A 125 5.24 -19.51 -1.89
CA PHE A 125 4.84 -18.97 -3.18
C PHE A 125 4.72 -17.43 -3.16
N TYR A 126 4.75 -16.80 -4.33
CA TYR A 126 4.45 -15.37 -4.48
C TYR A 126 4.02 -15.03 -5.91
N VAL A 127 3.31 -13.93 -6.09
CA VAL A 127 2.78 -13.46 -7.39
C VAL A 127 3.24 -12.04 -7.68
N LEU A 128 3.73 -11.80 -8.90
CA LEU A 128 4.06 -10.50 -9.48
C LEU A 128 2.83 -10.01 -10.24
N PHE A 129 2.27 -8.86 -9.84
CA PHE A 129 0.93 -8.45 -10.29
C PHE A 129 0.84 -7.00 -10.79
N ALA A 130 1.77 -6.11 -10.44
CA ALA A 130 1.73 -4.71 -10.88
C ALA A 130 3.14 -4.12 -11.07
N THR A 131 3.24 -3.06 -11.85
CA THR A 131 4.45 -2.27 -12.12
C THR A 131 4.20 -0.78 -11.88
N ASN A 132 5.24 0.05 -11.97
CA ASN A 132 5.17 1.49 -11.73
C ASN A 132 6.45 2.19 -12.26
N GLU A 133 6.55 3.50 -12.07
CA GLU A 133 7.75 4.28 -12.40
C GLU A 133 8.02 5.36 -11.35
N ILE A 134 9.30 5.68 -11.11
CA ILE A 134 9.69 6.82 -10.26
C ILE A 134 9.55 8.12 -11.05
N VAL A 135 8.87 9.08 -10.44
CA VAL A 135 8.73 10.47 -10.87
C VAL A 135 9.17 11.41 -9.76
N ILE A 136 9.32 12.70 -10.07
CA ILE A 136 9.47 13.74 -9.05
C ILE A 136 8.20 14.57 -9.06
N ALA A 137 7.44 14.52 -7.97
CA ALA A 137 6.14 15.18 -7.83
C ALA A 137 6.20 16.45 -6.96
N PHE A 138 5.29 17.38 -7.24
CA PHE A 138 5.25 18.76 -6.75
C PHE A 138 3.86 19.40 -6.90
N THR A 139 3.72 20.66 -6.50
CA THR A 139 2.51 21.48 -6.73
C THR A 139 2.86 22.87 -7.29
N ASP A 140 1.85 23.67 -7.64
CA ASP A 140 2.02 25.08 -8.00
C ASP A 140 2.59 25.96 -6.88
N LYS A 141 2.66 25.46 -5.64
CA LYS A 141 3.29 26.15 -4.51
C LYS A 141 4.80 25.89 -4.44
N SER A 142 5.29 24.86 -5.13
CA SER A 142 6.67 24.42 -5.08
C SER A 142 7.59 25.42 -5.77
N LYS A 143 8.72 25.74 -5.14
CA LYS A 143 9.69 26.69 -5.71
C LYS A 143 10.18 26.21 -7.07
N TYR A 144 10.08 27.10 -8.06
CA TYR A 144 10.51 26.85 -9.44
C TYR A 144 9.68 25.78 -10.19
N ALA A 145 8.43 25.56 -9.79
CA ALA A 145 7.47 24.65 -10.44
C ALA A 145 7.28 24.91 -11.96
N ASP A 146 7.41 26.16 -12.40
CA ASP A 146 7.30 26.54 -13.82
C ASP A 146 8.63 26.39 -14.60
N GLU A 147 9.76 26.14 -13.92
CA GLU A 147 11.08 25.96 -14.54
C GLU A 147 11.50 24.49 -14.67
N ILE A 148 10.98 23.61 -13.79
CA ILE A 148 11.43 22.22 -13.68
C ILE A 148 10.94 21.34 -14.84
N ASN A 149 11.84 20.51 -15.36
CA ASN A 149 11.57 19.54 -16.42
C ASN A 149 12.52 18.33 -16.33
N SER A 150 12.37 17.39 -17.27
CA SER A 150 13.19 16.16 -17.36
C SER A 150 14.69 16.40 -17.43
N ASP A 151 15.15 17.57 -17.88
CA ASP A 151 16.55 17.80 -18.26
C ASP A 151 17.32 18.58 -17.17
N ASN A 152 16.61 19.36 -16.34
CA ASN A 152 17.18 20.28 -15.35
C ASN A 152 16.81 19.98 -13.89
N TRP A 153 16.00 18.96 -13.60
CA TRP A 153 15.45 18.71 -12.25
C TRP A 153 16.51 18.67 -11.14
N TYR A 154 17.65 18.03 -11.39
CA TYR A 154 18.73 17.92 -10.41
C TYR A 154 19.38 19.28 -10.13
N GLU A 155 19.34 20.21 -11.08
CA GLU A 155 19.82 21.59 -10.91
C GLU A 155 18.82 22.41 -10.10
N ILE A 156 17.51 22.19 -10.28
CA ILE A 156 16.46 22.77 -9.43
C ILE A 156 16.59 22.25 -7.99
N LEU A 157 16.67 20.93 -7.78
CA LEU A 157 16.85 20.33 -6.46
C LEU A 157 18.17 20.75 -5.78
N ALA A 158 19.20 21.11 -6.56
CA ALA A 158 20.46 21.63 -6.04
C ALA A 158 20.37 23.07 -5.49
N ARG A 159 19.41 23.89 -5.93
CA ARG A 159 19.24 25.30 -5.47
C ARG A 159 19.10 25.38 -3.94
N PRO A 160 19.80 26.29 -3.24
CA PRO A 160 19.98 26.23 -1.79
C PRO A 160 18.67 26.38 -0.99
N ASP A 161 17.66 27.01 -1.58
CA ASP A 161 16.36 27.27 -0.99
C ASP A 161 15.31 26.18 -1.28
N VAL A 162 15.58 25.23 -2.20
CA VAL A 162 14.67 24.13 -2.54
C VAL A 162 14.79 22.98 -1.55
N LYS A 163 13.64 22.49 -1.07
CA LYS A 163 13.53 21.31 -0.21
C LYS A 163 12.90 20.15 -0.94
N PHE A 164 13.50 18.97 -0.85
CA PHE A 164 12.96 17.76 -1.45
C PHE A 164 13.00 16.55 -0.52
N GLY A 165 12.19 15.54 -0.82
CA GLY A 165 12.08 14.34 0.00
C GLY A 165 12.14 13.02 -0.76
N PHE A 166 12.44 11.98 -0.01
CA PHE A 166 12.34 10.58 -0.38
C PHE A 166 12.17 9.77 0.92
N SER A 167 11.49 8.62 0.87
CA SER A 167 11.32 7.79 2.06
C SER A 167 12.62 7.10 2.49
N ASP A 168 12.62 6.52 3.69
CA ASP A 168 13.79 5.86 4.27
C ASP A 168 14.19 4.58 3.49
N PRO A 169 15.36 4.55 2.83
CA PRO A 169 15.89 3.37 2.15
C PRO A 169 15.92 2.10 3.01
N ASN A 170 16.08 2.21 4.33
CA ASN A 170 16.11 1.06 5.23
C ASN A 170 14.74 0.44 5.50
N GLN A 171 13.65 1.11 5.12
CA GLN A 171 12.27 0.73 5.44
C GLN A 171 11.40 0.58 4.20
N ASP A 172 11.65 1.33 3.13
CA ASP A 172 10.74 1.47 2.00
C ASP A 172 11.42 1.40 0.61
N PRO A 173 10.89 0.59 -0.34
CA PRO A 173 11.37 0.57 -1.72
C PRO A 173 11.34 1.90 -2.45
N CYS A 174 10.38 2.80 -2.20
CA CYS A 174 10.43 4.10 -2.86
C CYS A 174 11.69 4.87 -2.45
N GLY A 175 12.08 4.76 -1.17
CA GLY A 175 13.26 5.40 -0.60
C GLY A 175 14.55 4.93 -1.26
N TYR A 176 14.80 3.61 -1.25
CA TYR A 176 16.02 3.09 -1.88
C TYR A 176 16.00 3.24 -3.40
N ARG A 177 14.83 3.19 -4.05
CA ARG A 177 14.70 3.51 -5.49
C ARG A 177 15.01 4.96 -5.79
N SER A 178 14.55 5.92 -4.99
CA SER A 178 14.88 7.35 -5.15
C SER A 178 16.39 7.59 -5.12
N VAL A 179 17.07 6.94 -4.17
CA VAL A 179 18.52 6.96 -4.02
C VAL A 179 19.23 6.29 -5.21
N MET A 180 18.69 5.16 -5.72
CA MET A 180 19.17 4.51 -6.95
C MET A 180 18.96 5.36 -8.19
N VAL A 181 17.81 6.04 -8.34
CA VAL A 181 17.49 6.93 -9.46
C VAL A 181 18.46 8.11 -9.49
N MET A 182 18.72 8.75 -8.34
CA MET A 182 19.73 9.80 -8.23
C MET A 182 21.14 9.30 -8.56
N LYS A 183 21.45 8.01 -8.36
CA LYS A 183 22.74 7.42 -8.74
C LYS A 183 22.81 6.99 -10.22
N LEU A 184 21.72 6.49 -10.79
CA LEU A 184 21.59 6.23 -12.23
C LEU A 184 21.65 7.54 -13.03
N ALA A 185 21.19 8.65 -12.45
CA ALA A 185 21.33 9.98 -13.00
C ALA A 185 22.80 10.41 -13.18
N ASP A 186 23.73 10.00 -12.29
CA ASP A 186 25.17 10.26 -12.52
C ASP A 186 25.64 9.66 -13.86
N ILE A 187 25.21 8.42 -14.13
CA ILE A 187 25.57 7.66 -15.33
C ILE A 187 24.90 8.26 -16.57
N TYR A 188 23.62 8.59 -16.48
CA TYR A 188 22.82 9.10 -17.60
C TYR A 188 23.21 10.53 -18.02
N TYR A 189 23.37 11.45 -17.07
CA TYR A 189 23.70 12.86 -17.37
C TYR A 189 25.21 13.15 -17.37
N GLY A 190 26.06 12.22 -16.93
CA GLY A 190 27.51 12.44 -16.79
C GLY A 190 27.87 13.52 -15.76
N LYS A 191 27.08 13.66 -14.69
CA LYS A 191 27.19 14.71 -13.65
C LYS A 191 27.28 14.08 -12.25
N GLN A 192 27.75 14.84 -11.26
CA GLN A 192 27.80 14.41 -9.85
C GLN A 192 26.48 14.74 -9.12
N ILE A 193 25.38 14.14 -9.58
CA ILE A 193 24.02 14.39 -9.07
C ILE A 193 23.86 13.75 -7.68
N PHE A 194 24.32 12.51 -7.51
CA PHE A 194 24.26 11.77 -6.26
C PHE A 194 25.02 12.46 -5.13
N GLU A 195 26.26 12.89 -5.39
CA GLU A 195 27.07 13.64 -4.41
C GLU A 195 26.35 14.93 -3.98
N THR A 196 25.77 15.64 -4.95
CA THR A 196 25.12 16.95 -4.75
C THR A 196 23.80 16.85 -3.98
N LEU A 197 22.97 15.84 -4.29
CA LEU A 197 21.65 15.69 -3.69
C LEU A 197 21.65 14.79 -2.45
N VAL A 198 22.46 13.74 -2.41
CA VAL A 198 22.44 12.72 -1.35
C VAL A 198 23.60 12.87 -0.37
N GLU A 199 24.86 12.81 -0.82
CA GLU A 199 26.02 12.69 0.07
C GLU A 199 26.33 13.97 0.86
N LYS A 200 26.11 15.14 0.24
CA LYS A 200 26.21 16.44 0.93
C LYS A 200 25.10 16.67 1.96
N ASN A 201 23.93 16.06 1.76
CA ASN A 201 22.73 16.30 2.59
C ASN A 201 22.42 15.15 3.57
N THR A 202 23.07 13.99 3.47
CA THR A 202 22.85 12.81 4.33
C THR A 202 24.14 12.05 4.60
N ASN A 203 24.14 11.08 5.52
CA ASN A 203 25.24 10.12 5.69
C ASN A 203 25.20 8.90 4.74
N ILE A 204 24.26 8.85 3.80
CA ILE A 204 24.27 7.88 2.69
C ILE A 204 25.44 8.24 1.76
N TYR A 205 26.18 7.24 1.29
CA TYR A 205 27.36 7.44 0.44
C TYR A 205 27.48 6.35 -0.63
N ALA A 206 28.33 6.54 -1.64
CA ALA A 206 28.56 5.56 -2.70
C ALA A 206 30.04 5.19 -2.92
N GLU A 207 30.29 3.90 -3.12
CA GLU A 207 31.56 3.34 -3.57
C GLU A 207 31.40 2.92 -5.05
N GLY A 208 31.79 3.82 -5.96
CA GLY A 208 31.50 3.67 -7.39
C GLY A 208 29.98 3.75 -7.65
N ASN A 209 29.39 2.66 -8.15
CA ASN A 209 27.93 2.52 -8.35
C ASN A 209 27.23 1.71 -7.25
N HIS A 210 27.96 1.32 -6.19
CA HIS A 210 27.38 0.68 -5.02
C HIS A 210 27.07 1.74 -3.96
N VAL A 211 25.80 1.92 -3.61
CA VAL A 211 25.35 2.85 -2.56
C VAL A 211 25.28 2.12 -1.21
N ILE A 212 25.67 2.79 -0.14
CA ILE A 212 25.54 2.31 1.23
C ILE A 212 24.57 3.25 1.95
N ALA A 213 23.43 2.71 2.40
CA ALA A 213 22.54 3.39 3.33
C ALA A 213 22.87 2.91 4.76
N PRO A 214 23.47 3.76 5.62
CA PRO A 214 23.71 3.40 7.01
C PRO A 214 22.41 3.04 7.72
N LYS A 215 22.48 2.17 8.74
CA LYS A 215 21.30 1.72 9.51
C LYS A 215 20.55 2.91 10.12
N GLU A 216 21.27 3.85 10.70
CA GLU A 216 20.75 5.10 11.23
C GLU A 216 21.08 6.22 10.23
N ILE A 217 20.07 6.71 9.51
CA ILE A 217 20.25 7.77 8.54
C ILE A 217 20.29 9.11 9.25
N GLN A 218 21.34 9.86 9.00
CA GLN A 218 21.55 11.21 9.52
C GLN A 218 21.42 12.20 8.37
N VAL A 219 20.45 13.11 8.48
CA VAL A 219 20.28 14.24 7.56
C VAL A 219 21.20 15.38 8.03
N LYS A 220 22.00 15.92 7.12
CA LYS A 220 23.04 16.95 7.36
C LYS A 220 22.55 18.38 7.09
N SER A 221 21.45 18.54 6.37
CA SER A 221 20.91 19.85 5.95
C SER A 221 19.38 19.87 6.02
N ASP A 222 18.77 21.06 6.10
CA ASP A 222 17.31 21.19 6.13
C ASP A 222 16.65 21.10 4.74
N LYS A 223 17.45 20.76 3.70
CA LYS A 223 17.03 20.55 2.32
C LYS A 223 16.38 19.20 2.05
N VAL A 224 16.77 18.16 2.79
CA VAL A 224 16.31 16.78 2.55
C VAL A 224 15.36 16.34 3.66
N VAL A 225 14.16 15.90 3.28
CA VAL A 225 13.15 15.40 4.22
C VAL A 225 12.92 13.91 3.98
N ILE A 226 13.25 13.11 5.00
CA ILE A 226 13.05 11.65 4.99
C ILE A 226 11.92 11.25 5.93
N ARG A 227 11.12 10.26 5.53
CA ARG A 227 10.03 9.66 6.33
C ARG A 227 10.02 8.13 6.18
N PRO A 228 9.44 7.37 7.14
CA PRO A 228 9.46 5.90 7.10
C PRO A 228 8.83 5.25 5.86
N LYS A 229 7.82 5.88 5.25
CA LYS A 229 7.22 5.47 3.97
C LYS A 229 6.99 6.67 3.05
N GLU A 230 6.78 6.40 1.76
CA GLU A 230 6.68 7.40 0.71
C GLU A 230 5.45 8.31 0.86
N THR A 231 4.32 7.73 1.26
CA THR A 231 3.05 8.47 1.42
C THR A 231 3.05 9.43 2.61
N ASP A 232 3.99 9.31 3.55
CA ASP A 232 4.14 10.25 4.69
C ASP A 232 4.69 11.63 4.24
N LEU A 233 5.23 11.72 3.02
CA LEU A 233 5.74 12.96 2.43
C LEU A 233 4.67 13.75 1.67
N THR A 234 3.60 13.08 1.20
CA THR A 234 2.61 13.67 0.29
C THR A 234 1.97 14.94 0.87
N GLY A 235 1.48 14.90 2.11
CA GLY A 235 0.90 16.06 2.78
C GLY A 235 1.88 17.23 3.03
N LEU A 236 3.19 16.97 3.03
CA LEU A 236 4.19 18.04 3.11
C LEU A 236 4.30 18.80 1.78
N VAL A 237 4.13 18.09 0.65
CA VAL A 237 4.14 18.68 -0.70
C VAL A 237 2.81 19.40 -0.98
N GLU A 238 1.67 18.79 -0.65
CA GLU A 238 0.33 19.41 -0.76
C GLU A 238 0.23 20.72 0.05
N SER A 239 0.84 20.76 1.24
CA SER A 239 0.88 21.97 2.09
C SER A 239 1.88 23.04 1.62
N GLY A 240 2.85 22.69 0.76
CA GLY A 240 3.98 23.57 0.41
C GLY A 240 5.08 23.64 1.49
N SER A 241 5.08 22.71 2.45
CA SER A 241 6.16 22.54 3.43
C SER A 241 7.40 21.86 2.84
N LEU A 242 7.23 21.21 1.69
CA LEU A 242 8.24 20.51 0.90
C LEU A 242 7.99 20.85 -0.58
N ASP A 243 9.02 21.21 -1.35
CA ASP A 243 8.83 21.60 -2.75
C ASP A 243 8.64 20.37 -3.65
N TYR A 244 9.49 19.35 -3.48
CA TYR A 244 9.53 18.17 -4.35
C TYR A 244 9.62 16.87 -3.56
N TYR A 245 9.17 15.76 -4.13
CA TYR A 245 9.54 14.44 -3.62
C TYR A 245 9.61 13.38 -4.72
N PHE A 246 10.51 12.43 -4.52
CA PHE A 246 10.57 11.22 -5.35
C PHE A 246 9.46 10.27 -4.91
N ILE A 247 8.62 9.89 -5.86
CA ILE A 247 7.43 9.07 -5.61
C ILE A 247 7.12 8.19 -6.82
N TYR A 248 6.25 7.21 -6.65
CA TYR A 248 5.65 6.48 -7.75
C TYR A 248 4.63 7.34 -8.51
N LYS A 249 4.59 7.19 -9.83
CA LYS A 249 3.64 7.92 -10.70
C LYS A 249 2.18 7.68 -10.33
N SER A 250 1.81 6.44 -9.98
CA SER A 250 0.43 6.14 -9.55
C SER A 250 -0.01 7.00 -8.36
N VAL A 251 0.85 7.13 -7.34
CA VAL A 251 0.57 7.94 -6.13
C VAL A 251 0.50 9.44 -6.46
N ALA A 252 1.36 9.93 -7.35
CA ALA A 252 1.27 11.32 -7.82
C ALA A 252 -0.06 11.59 -8.53
N MET A 253 -0.56 10.65 -9.33
CA MET A 253 -1.85 10.76 -10.01
C MET A 253 -3.06 10.61 -9.07
N GLN A 254 -3.00 9.67 -8.11
CA GLN A 254 -4.00 9.48 -7.04
C GLN A 254 -4.21 10.78 -6.23
N HIS A 255 -3.12 11.50 -5.92
CA HIS A 255 -3.15 12.77 -5.18
C HIS A 255 -3.27 14.03 -6.08
N HIS A 256 -3.49 13.86 -7.39
CA HIS A 256 -3.60 14.95 -8.37
C HIS A 256 -2.42 15.94 -8.36
N LEU A 257 -1.22 15.45 -8.03
CA LEU A 257 0.00 16.25 -7.99
C LEU A 257 0.54 16.47 -9.42
N LYS A 258 1.25 17.59 -9.61
CA LYS A 258 2.12 17.75 -10.78
C LYS A 258 3.33 16.84 -10.60
N PHE A 259 3.87 16.32 -11.69
CA PHE A 259 5.11 15.56 -11.68
C PHE A 259 5.88 15.76 -12.97
N ILE A 260 7.20 15.56 -12.91
CA ILE A 260 8.02 15.35 -14.10
C ILE A 260 8.25 13.85 -14.31
N GLU A 261 8.16 13.42 -15.56
CA GLU A 261 8.63 12.10 -15.95
C GLU A 261 10.16 12.12 -16.04
N LEU A 262 10.78 11.10 -15.47
CA LEU A 262 12.22 10.89 -15.56
C LEU A 262 12.55 10.04 -16.81
N PRO A 263 13.74 10.19 -17.42
CA PRO A 263 14.17 9.32 -18.52
C PRO A 263 13.99 7.85 -18.19
N LYS A 264 13.59 7.05 -19.19
CA LYS A 264 13.33 5.61 -19.00
C LYS A 264 14.57 4.86 -18.50
N GLU A 265 15.77 5.37 -18.77
CA GLU A 265 17.05 4.89 -18.30
C GLU A 265 17.23 4.99 -16.77
N ILE A 266 16.46 5.85 -16.10
CA ILE A 266 16.56 6.08 -14.65
C ILE A 266 15.24 5.90 -13.88
N ASN A 267 14.07 5.94 -14.54
CA ASN A 267 12.74 5.86 -13.88
C ASN A 267 12.37 4.46 -13.33
N LEU A 268 13.15 3.43 -13.64
CA LEU A 268 12.95 2.03 -13.24
C LEU A 268 11.66 1.37 -13.79
N LYS A 269 11.11 1.82 -14.94
CA LYS A 269 9.91 1.22 -15.55
C LYS A 269 10.20 0.09 -16.54
N ASP A 270 11.16 0.30 -17.43
CA ASP A 270 11.33 -0.47 -18.65
C ASP A 270 12.03 -1.81 -18.40
N PHE A 271 11.31 -2.92 -18.59
CA PHE A 271 11.84 -4.27 -18.42
C PHE A 271 13.06 -4.57 -19.31
N THR A 272 13.17 -3.92 -20.48
CA THR A 272 14.32 -4.09 -21.39
C THR A 272 15.60 -3.43 -20.87
N LEU A 273 15.48 -2.50 -19.91
CA LEU A 273 16.59 -1.78 -19.30
C LEU A 273 17.06 -2.39 -17.97
N ALA A 274 16.63 -3.61 -17.63
CA ALA A 274 16.98 -4.27 -16.37
C ALA A 274 18.49 -4.36 -16.10
N ASP A 275 19.31 -4.62 -17.13
CA ASP A 275 20.77 -4.63 -17.00
C ASP A 275 21.37 -3.22 -16.87
N TYR A 276 20.78 -2.23 -17.54
CA TYR A 276 21.20 -0.82 -17.42
C TYR A 276 20.93 -0.28 -16.01
N TYR A 277 19.71 -0.48 -15.47
CA TYR A 277 19.39 -0.20 -14.08
C TYR A 277 20.34 -0.94 -13.15
N GLY A 278 20.61 -2.21 -13.49
CA GLY A 278 21.48 -3.10 -12.75
C GLY A 278 22.94 -2.66 -12.58
N GLN A 279 23.38 -1.58 -13.24
CA GLN A 279 24.67 -0.95 -12.96
C GLN A 279 24.74 -0.38 -11.53
N VAL A 280 23.61 -0.04 -10.92
CA VAL A 280 23.50 0.52 -9.57
C VAL A 280 22.94 -0.52 -8.59
N SER A 281 23.47 -0.51 -7.36
CA SER A 281 22.96 -1.31 -6.24
C SER A 281 23.03 -0.52 -4.94
N ILE A 282 22.29 -0.96 -3.92
CA ILE A 282 22.32 -0.36 -2.57
C ILE A 282 22.41 -1.45 -1.51
N THR A 283 23.24 -1.27 -0.49
CA THR A 283 23.21 -2.08 0.73
C THR A 283 22.43 -1.35 1.82
N LEU A 284 21.42 -2.03 2.38
CA LEU A 284 20.57 -1.50 3.44
C LEU A 284 21.14 -1.86 4.82
N GLY A 285 21.57 -0.86 5.59
CA GLY A 285 22.13 -1.07 6.94
C GLY A 285 21.15 -1.69 7.95
N SER A 286 19.84 -1.62 7.70
CA SER A 286 18.83 -2.29 8.54
C SER A 286 18.77 -3.80 8.41
N THR A 287 19.19 -4.36 7.25
CA THR A 287 19.09 -5.81 6.95
C THR A 287 20.42 -6.44 6.54
N GLY A 288 21.43 -5.63 6.21
CA GLY A 288 22.68 -6.08 5.60
C GLY A 288 22.52 -6.62 4.17
N LYS A 289 21.34 -6.50 3.56
CA LYS A 289 21.07 -7.01 2.21
C LYS A 289 21.42 -5.95 1.15
N THR A 290 22.04 -6.43 0.07
CA THR A 290 22.23 -5.65 -1.15
C THR A 290 21.06 -5.85 -2.11
N ILE A 291 20.46 -4.75 -2.55
CA ILE A 291 19.41 -4.71 -3.58
C ILE A 291 20.03 -4.13 -4.85
N LYS A 292 19.93 -4.86 -5.96
CA LYS A 292 20.30 -4.38 -7.32
C LYS A 292 19.11 -3.60 -7.90
N ALA A 293 19.36 -2.43 -8.51
CA ALA A 293 18.29 -1.69 -9.18
C ALA A 293 17.75 -2.50 -10.37
N LYS A 294 16.44 -2.42 -10.58
CA LYS A 294 15.66 -3.30 -11.46
C LYS A 294 14.32 -2.64 -11.82
N PRO A 295 13.59 -3.13 -12.84
CA PRO A 295 12.23 -2.68 -13.14
C PRO A 295 11.32 -2.82 -11.91
N ILE A 296 10.47 -1.83 -11.65
CA ILE A 296 9.56 -1.84 -10.50
C ILE A 296 8.51 -2.93 -10.71
N VAL A 297 8.50 -3.92 -9.83
CA VAL A 297 7.46 -4.95 -9.80
C VAL A 297 7.02 -5.20 -8.37
N TYR A 298 5.71 -5.13 -8.17
CA TYR A 298 5.01 -5.40 -6.92
C TYR A 298 4.78 -6.90 -6.78
N GLY A 299 4.96 -7.43 -5.57
CA GLY A 299 4.78 -8.84 -5.24
C GLY A 299 3.77 -9.04 -4.12
N VAL A 300 3.00 -10.13 -4.16
CA VAL A 300 2.02 -10.50 -3.12
C VAL A 300 2.15 -11.97 -2.74
N THR A 301 1.82 -12.32 -1.50
CA THR A 301 1.81 -13.71 -0.99
C THR A 301 0.83 -13.89 0.16
N VAL A 302 0.35 -15.13 0.37
CA VAL A 302 -0.43 -15.54 1.55
C VAL A 302 0.47 -16.36 2.47
N LEU A 303 0.56 -15.97 3.74
CA LEU A 303 1.44 -16.62 4.71
C LEU A 303 0.98 -18.04 5.06
N LYS A 304 1.93 -18.93 5.37
CA LYS A 304 1.66 -20.33 5.74
C LYS A 304 0.72 -20.43 6.94
N ASP A 305 1.05 -19.70 8.00
CA ASP A 305 0.29 -19.65 9.25
C ASP A 305 -0.79 -18.55 9.26
N ALA A 306 -1.29 -18.16 8.08
CA ALA A 306 -2.37 -17.17 7.94
C ALA A 306 -3.65 -17.65 8.66
N PRO A 307 -4.17 -16.92 9.68
CA PRO A 307 -5.34 -17.35 10.45
C PRO A 307 -6.60 -17.64 9.62
N ASN A 308 -6.74 -16.97 8.47
CA ASN A 308 -7.86 -17.12 7.54
C ASN A 308 -7.35 -17.51 6.13
N ARG A 309 -6.35 -18.38 6.04
CA ARG A 309 -5.64 -18.74 4.79
C ARG A 309 -6.56 -18.99 3.59
N GLU A 310 -7.64 -19.74 3.75
CA GLU A 310 -8.62 -20.01 2.68
C GLU A 310 -9.25 -18.72 2.12
N LEU A 311 -9.75 -17.86 3.01
CA LEU A 311 -10.35 -16.57 2.64
C LEU A 311 -9.31 -15.59 2.09
N ALA A 312 -8.06 -15.67 2.56
CA ALA A 312 -6.93 -14.90 2.05
C ALA A 312 -6.54 -15.31 0.62
N LEU A 313 -6.64 -16.61 0.30
CA LEU A 313 -6.49 -17.11 -1.08
C LEU A 313 -7.66 -16.68 -1.97
N GLN A 314 -8.89 -16.63 -1.46
CA GLN A 314 -10.03 -16.05 -2.19
C GLN A 314 -9.86 -14.54 -2.44
N TYR A 315 -9.34 -13.77 -1.47
CA TYR A 315 -9.00 -12.35 -1.67
C TYR A 315 -7.91 -12.20 -2.73
N LEU A 316 -6.84 -13.01 -2.65
CA LEU A 316 -5.77 -12.98 -3.62
C LEU A 316 -6.29 -13.33 -5.03
N ARG A 317 -7.13 -14.37 -5.16
CA ARG A 317 -7.77 -14.73 -6.42
C ARG A 317 -8.58 -13.56 -7.00
N PHE A 318 -9.45 -12.96 -6.20
CA PHE A 318 -10.28 -11.81 -6.60
C PHE A 318 -9.44 -10.60 -7.05
N MET A 319 -8.33 -10.33 -6.34
CA MET A 319 -7.38 -9.27 -6.68
C MET A 319 -6.59 -9.55 -7.97
N LEU A 320 -6.33 -10.81 -8.29
CA LEU A 320 -5.57 -11.22 -9.48
C LEU A 320 -6.44 -11.32 -10.75
N GLY A 321 -7.75 -11.54 -10.61
CA GLY A 321 -8.69 -11.57 -11.73
C GLY A 321 -9.02 -10.19 -12.32
N GLU A 322 -9.87 -10.19 -13.36
CA GLU A 322 -10.24 -8.99 -14.13
C GLU A 322 -10.73 -7.81 -13.26
N LYS A 323 -11.52 -8.06 -12.20
CA LYS A 323 -12.02 -6.97 -11.34
C LYS A 323 -10.92 -6.28 -10.54
N GLY A 324 -9.91 -7.02 -10.09
CA GLY A 324 -8.73 -6.44 -9.44
C GLY A 324 -7.93 -5.58 -10.43
N LYS A 325 -7.68 -6.11 -11.63
CA LYS A 325 -7.02 -5.39 -12.74
C LYS A 325 -7.73 -4.08 -13.11
N GLU A 326 -9.07 -4.06 -13.17
CA GLU A 326 -9.85 -2.83 -13.33
C GLU A 326 -9.55 -1.81 -12.23
N ILE A 327 -9.65 -2.22 -10.95
CA ILE A 327 -9.42 -1.34 -9.79
C ILE A 327 -8.00 -0.77 -9.76
N PHE A 328 -6.99 -1.58 -10.14
CA PHE A 328 -5.60 -1.10 -10.26
C PHE A 328 -5.42 -0.07 -11.38
N ALA A 329 -6.12 -0.23 -12.52
CA ALA A 329 -6.12 0.74 -13.60
C ALA A 329 -6.83 2.05 -13.21
N GLU A 330 -7.97 1.98 -12.50
CA GLU A 330 -8.67 3.13 -11.91
C GLU A 330 -7.77 3.88 -10.90
N ASN A 331 -6.90 3.15 -10.20
CA ASN A 331 -5.89 3.68 -9.28
C ASN A 331 -4.56 4.07 -9.96
N TYR A 332 -4.51 4.19 -11.29
CA TYR A 332 -3.35 4.61 -12.09
C TYR A 332 -2.10 3.74 -11.94
N GLN A 333 -2.25 2.46 -11.59
CA GLN A 333 -1.14 1.54 -11.37
C GLN A 333 -1.20 0.38 -12.37
N ASP A 334 -0.23 0.36 -13.29
CA ASP A 334 -0.13 -0.61 -14.40
C ASP A 334 -0.12 -2.07 -13.88
N PHE A 335 -1.12 -2.86 -14.26
CA PHE A 335 -1.26 -4.27 -13.87
C PHE A 335 -0.49 -5.20 -14.83
N ILE A 336 0.23 -6.17 -14.29
CA ILE A 336 0.95 -7.18 -15.08
C ILE A 336 -0.05 -8.27 -15.48
N TRP A 337 -0.22 -8.48 -16.79
CA TRP A 337 -1.22 -9.41 -17.32
C TRP A 337 -0.63 -10.42 -18.31
N PRO A 338 -0.80 -11.74 -18.09
CA PRO A 338 -1.27 -12.35 -16.83
C PRO A 338 -0.28 -12.11 -15.68
N PRO A 339 -0.73 -12.06 -14.41
CA PRO A 339 0.17 -12.05 -13.26
C PRO A 339 1.08 -13.29 -13.26
N VAL A 340 2.30 -13.16 -12.74
CA VAL A 340 3.32 -14.22 -12.78
C VAL A 340 3.60 -14.76 -11.39
N ALA A 341 3.34 -16.05 -11.18
CA ALA A 341 3.48 -16.72 -9.88
C ALA A 341 4.69 -17.67 -9.84
N PHE A 342 5.34 -17.73 -8.68
CA PHE A 342 6.54 -18.53 -8.43
C PHE A 342 6.35 -19.43 -7.21
N GLY A 343 6.99 -20.60 -7.23
CA GLY A 343 7.02 -21.54 -6.10
C GLY A 343 5.79 -22.46 -6.01
N ASN A 344 5.40 -22.83 -4.79
CA ASN A 344 4.30 -23.75 -4.51
C ASN A 344 2.92 -23.07 -4.66
N VAL A 345 2.58 -22.65 -5.89
CA VAL A 345 1.33 -21.91 -6.20
C VAL A 345 0.10 -22.75 -5.77
N PRO A 346 -0.78 -22.24 -4.88
CA PRO A 346 -2.00 -22.93 -4.45
C PRO A 346 -3.02 -23.09 -5.59
N ASP A 347 -3.75 -24.21 -5.61
CA ASP A 347 -4.71 -24.56 -6.67
C ASP A 347 -5.79 -23.48 -6.87
N GLU A 348 -6.17 -22.78 -5.81
CA GLU A 348 -7.20 -21.74 -5.79
C GLU A 348 -6.88 -20.51 -6.67
N ILE A 349 -5.62 -20.32 -7.06
CA ILE A 349 -5.16 -19.18 -7.89
C ILE A 349 -4.46 -19.59 -9.19
N LYS A 350 -4.30 -20.89 -9.49
CA LYS A 350 -3.47 -21.37 -10.63
C LYS A 350 -3.97 -20.93 -12.00
N ASP A 351 -5.26 -20.68 -12.13
CA ASP A 351 -5.93 -20.24 -13.35
C ASP A 351 -5.96 -18.70 -13.52
N GLU A 352 -5.67 -17.94 -12.46
CA GLU A 352 -5.50 -16.47 -12.52
C GLU A 352 -4.04 -16.04 -12.83
N VAL A 353 -3.09 -16.99 -12.93
CA VAL A 353 -1.65 -16.70 -13.01
C VAL A 353 -0.90 -17.55 -14.04
N LYS A 354 0.16 -16.98 -14.62
CA LYS A 354 1.20 -17.74 -15.30
C LYS A 354 2.21 -18.23 -14.25
N ILE A 355 2.44 -19.55 -14.17
CA ILE A 355 3.45 -20.10 -13.26
C ILE A 355 4.83 -20.09 -13.93
N GLU A 356 5.84 -19.59 -13.23
CA GLU A 356 7.26 -19.62 -13.63
C GLU A 356 8.15 -20.12 -12.48
N GLY A 357 9.25 -20.80 -12.84
CA GLY A 357 10.14 -21.51 -11.91
C GLY A 357 9.98 -23.02 -11.98
#